data_AF-A0A7V6UBP9-F1
#
_entry.id   AF-A0A7V6UBP9-F1
#
_cell.length_a   1.000
_cell.length_b   1.000
_cell.length_c   1.000
_cell.angle_alpha   90.00
_cell.angle_beta   90.00
_cell.angle_gamma   90.00
#
_symmetry.space_group_name_H-M   'P 1'
#
loop_
_entity.id
_entity.type
_entity.pdbx_description
1 polymer ?
#
loop_
_entity_poly.entity_id
_entity_poly.type
_entity_poly.pdbx_seq_one_letter_code
_entity_poly.pdbx_strand_id
1 'polypeptide(L)'
;MKNGSTALPPIEKVEIGSRSEIIVNGKPFIPIMSWLQHPESEYSSYSYLRSLNFNTFMGTPRDITPLEQAEEAKKAGGYAVVCQHTPEQVAETAGHSHVLAWHHPDEPDMPTKIEEGVYEPRQNPKDIQKRYQFLRDNNIDRPVFVTFTAHFMKESQNRYSKEKKKEVYPPLISAADVVGFDVYPIYGWGRPCWLNHTASGVKQLVQMANGRPVYAWIETCKGSKWMPYEKQLDVLPIHTRYQVWSALINGATAIGYFTHAWFPKFTSFAPTQDMQDELTRLNGQITRLTQAIVAPYSTRNIVVKMICDDGITSLLNRFMATEYEGCLYLFIQNADLGANVESLGQYDPISPRGGSAKIEVEGLCKGTVIEVIDEEREITANEGFFIDEFAPLCEHIYRIKMS
;
A
#
# COMPACT_ATOMS: atom_id res chain seq x y z
N MET A 1 -24.44 11.40 -10.59
CA MET A 1 -24.50 10.07 -11.25
C MET A 1 -23.73 9.10 -10.36
N LYS A 2 -24.34 7.97 -9.98
CA LYS A 2 -23.68 6.97 -9.12
C LYS A 2 -22.53 6.33 -9.93
N ASN A 3 -21.31 6.83 -9.76
CA ASN A 3 -20.09 6.16 -10.24
C ASN A 3 -19.84 4.93 -9.35
N GLY A 4 -20.67 3.91 -9.50
CA GLY A 4 -20.40 2.60 -8.91
C GLY A 4 -19.28 1.95 -9.71
N SER A 5 -18.19 1.58 -9.03
CA SER A 5 -17.16 0.72 -9.59
C SER A 5 -17.78 -0.53 -10.22
N THR A 6 -17.45 -0.84 -11.49
CA THR A 6 -17.98 -2.01 -12.19
C THR A 6 -17.68 -3.29 -11.42
N ALA A 7 -18.65 -4.19 -11.30
CA ALA A 7 -18.45 -5.48 -10.66
C ALA A 7 -17.27 -6.23 -11.30
N LEU A 8 -16.39 -6.77 -10.46
CA LEU A 8 -15.25 -7.57 -10.93
C LEU A 8 -15.75 -8.93 -11.44
N PRO A 9 -15.16 -9.46 -12.53
CA PRO A 9 -15.57 -10.75 -13.08
C PRO A 9 -15.19 -11.91 -12.16
N PRO A 10 -15.80 -13.09 -12.32
CA PRO A 10 -15.32 -14.31 -11.68
C PRO A 10 -13.82 -14.55 -11.96
N ILE A 11 -13.07 -14.93 -10.94
CA ILE A 11 -11.65 -15.31 -11.02
C ILE A 11 -11.54 -16.72 -11.58
N GLU A 12 -10.95 -16.81 -12.76
CA GLU A 12 -10.52 -18.07 -13.38
C GLU A 12 -9.11 -18.43 -12.92
N LYS A 13 -8.22 -17.43 -12.85
CA LYS A 13 -6.81 -17.63 -12.51
C LYS A 13 -6.21 -16.42 -11.81
N VAL A 14 -5.33 -16.67 -10.85
CA VAL A 14 -4.49 -15.66 -10.20
C VAL A 14 -3.02 -16.05 -10.36
N GLU A 15 -2.20 -15.14 -10.84
CA GLU A 15 -0.78 -15.36 -11.07
C GLU A 15 0.06 -14.23 -10.46
N ILE A 16 1.33 -14.54 -10.18
CA ILE A 16 2.34 -13.55 -9.82
C ILE A 16 3.18 -13.32 -11.08
N GLY A 17 3.15 -12.10 -11.61
CA GLY A 17 3.92 -11.74 -12.79
C GLY A 17 5.40 -11.53 -12.48
N SER A 18 6.18 -11.31 -13.54
CA SER A 18 7.64 -11.14 -13.47
C SER A 18 8.09 -9.86 -12.74
N ARG A 19 7.15 -8.97 -12.45
CA ARG A 19 7.34 -7.67 -11.79
C ARG A 19 6.78 -7.68 -10.39
N SER A 20 6.51 -8.86 -9.83
CA SER A 20 5.85 -9.01 -8.53
C SER A 20 4.45 -8.40 -8.52
N GLU A 21 3.79 -8.29 -9.68
CA GLU A 21 2.43 -7.83 -9.83
C GLU A 21 1.44 -9.00 -9.71
N ILE A 22 0.26 -8.74 -9.16
CA ILE A 22 -0.81 -9.72 -9.13
C ILE A 22 -1.56 -9.63 -10.45
N ILE A 23 -1.75 -10.77 -11.12
CA ILE A 23 -2.45 -10.88 -12.40
C ILE A 23 -3.72 -11.68 -12.15
N VAL A 24 -4.88 -11.08 -12.44
CA VAL A 24 -6.19 -11.74 -12.35
C VAL A 24 -6.75 -11.87 -13.76
N ASN A 25 -7.06 -13.10 -14.19
CA ASN A 25 -7.59 -13.39 -15.52
C ASN A 25 -6.74 -12.78 -16.66
N GLY A 26 -5.42 -12.90 -16.54
CA GLY A 26 -4.47 -12.38 -17.54
C GLY A 26 -4.27 -10.87 -17.54
N LYS A 27 -4.86 -10.12 -16.60
CA LYS A 27 -4.68 -8.66 -16.47
C LYS A 27 -4.03 -8.30 -15.13
N PRO A 28 -3.00 -7.43 -15.14
CA PRO A 28 -2.51 -6.84 -13.91
C PRO A 28 -3.62 -6.21 -13.08
N PHE A 29 -3.58 -6.46 -11.77
CA PHE A 29 -4.55 -6.06 -10.79
C PHE A 29 -3.80 -5.58 -9.54
N ILE A 30 -4.07 -4.35 -9.09
CA ILE A 30 -3.60 -3.84 -7.80
C ILE A 30 -4.73 -4.01 -6.79
N PRO A 31 -4.62 -4.92 -5.81
CA PRO A 31 -5.52 -4.95 -4.66
C PRO A 31 -5.51 -3.63 -3.92
N ILE A 32 -6.70 -3.06 -3.75
CA ILE A 32 -7.01 -1.88 -2.95
C ILE A 32 -7.92 -2.36 -1.82
N MET A 33 -7.30 -2.60 -0.67
CA MET A 33 -7.87 -3.44 0.39
C MET A 33 -8.43 -2.64 1.55
N SER A 34 -9.60 -3.04 2.05
CA SER A 34 -10.07 -2.63 3.38
C SER A 34 -9.74 -3.70 4.41
N TRP A 35 -9.32 -3.31 5.61
CA TRP A 35 -9.08 -4.25 6.71
C TRP A 35 -10.33 -4.54 7.53
N LEU A 36 -10.67 -5.82 7.70
CA LEU A 36 -11.60 -6.36 8.70
C LEU A 36 -12.96 -5.65 8.76
N GLN A 37 -13.54 -5.35 7.60
CA GLN A 37 -14.87 -4.75 7.48
C GLN A 37 -15.96 -5.81 7.44
N HIS A 38 -17.08 -5.57 8.13
CA HIS A 38 -18.24 -6.45 8.11
C HIS A 38 -19.13 -6.12 6.91
N PRO A 39 -19.58 -7.11 6.11
CA PRO A 39 -20.36 -6.86 4.90
C PRO A 39 -21.69 -6.15 5.16
N GLU A 40 -22.30 -6.35 6.34
CA GLU A 40 -23.55 -5.70 6.76
C GLU A 40 -23.34 -4.42 7.60
N SER A 41 -22.11 -3.91 7.69
CA SER A 41 -21.85 -2.67 8.43
C SER A 41 -22.65 -1.49 7.84
N GLU A 42 -23.35 -0.74 8.70
CA GLU A 42 -24.10 0.45 8.31
C GLU A 42 -23.21 1.52 7.65
N TYR A 43 -21.95 1.61 8.10
CA TYR A 43 -21.01 2.66 7.69
C TYR A 43 -19.90 2.16 6.77
N SER A 44 -19.79 0.85 6.58
CA SER A 44 -18.66 0.25 5.84
C SER A 44 -18.96 -1.12 5.23
N SER A 45 -20.22 -1.35 4.85
CA SER A 45 -20.59 -2.50 4.03
C SER A 45 -19.70 -2.61 2.79
N TYR A 46 -19.54 -3.81 2.25
CA TYR A 46 -18.75 -4.01 1.03
C TYR A 46 -19.28 -3.17 -0.13
N SER A 47 -20.60 -3.06 -0.28
CA SER A 47 -21.22 -2.19 -1.29
C SER A 47 -20.86 -0.72 -1.11
N TYR A 48 -20.80 -0.23 0.14
CA TYR A 48 -20.37 1.13 0.41
C TYR A 48 -18.87 1.33 0.12
N LEU A 49 -18.01 0.40 0.53
CA LEU A 49 -16.58 0.46 0.24
C LEU A 49 -16.30 0.42 -1.28
N ARG A 50 -17.08 -0.33 -2.07
CA ARG A 50 -17.03 -0.28 -3.54
C ARG A 50 -17.37 1.10 -4.09
N SER A 51 -18.24 1.86 -3.43
CA SER A 51 -18.53 3.26 -3.81
C SER A 51 -17.34 4.19 -3.58
N LEU A 52 -16.42 3.81 -2.68
CA LEU A 52 -15.13 4.48 -2.44
C LEU A 52 -13.98 3.85 -3.25
N ASN A 53 -14.31 3.09 -4.31
CA ASN A 53 -13.37 2.41 -5.21
C ASN A 53 -12.42 1.40 -4.54
N PHE A 54 -12.73 0.90 -3.34
CA PHE A 54 -12.09 -0.32 -2.86
C PHE A 54 -12.42 -1.46 -3.82
N ASN A 55 -11.48 -2.37 -4.02
CA ASN A 55 -11.70 -3.51 -4.92
C ASN A 55 -11.57 -4.88 -4.25
N THR A 56 -10.98 -4.90 -3.05
CA THR A 56 -10.67 -6.11 -2.30
C THR A 56 -11.00 -5.94 -0.81
N PHE A 57 -11.54 -6.97 -0.15
CA PHE A 57 -11.85 -6.96 1.28
C PHE A 57 -11.02 -8.03 1.98
N MET A 58 -10.14 -7.63 2.90
CA MET A 58 -9.22 -8.54 3.58
C MET A 58 -9.51 -8.61 5.07
N GLY A 59 -9.42 -9.82 5.64
CA GLY A 59 -9.72 -10.09 7.04
C GLY A 59 -11.16 -10.56 7.21
N THR A 60 -11.34 -11.76 7.76
CA THR A 60 -12.66 -12.35 8.01
C THR A 60 -13.16 -11.92 9.41
N PRO A 61 -14.27 -11.16 9.51
CA PRO A 61 -14.91 -10.88 10.80
C PRO A 61 -15.24 -12.16 11.56
N ARG A 62 -15.21 -12.10 12.90
CA ARG A 62 -15.29 -13.31 13.75
C ARG A 62 -16.64 -14.04 13.69
N ASP A 63 -17.68 -13.34 13.28
CA ASP A 63 -19.07 -13.77 13.23
C ASP A 63 -19.51 -14.26 11.85
N ILE A 64 -18.63 -14.23 10.84
CA ILE A 64 -18.88 -14.82 9.52
C ILE A 64 -17.78 -15.78 9.11
N THR A 65 -18.11 -16.70 8.23
CA THR A 65 -17.18 -17.66 7.62
C THR A 65 -16.44 -17.06 6.42
N PRO A 66 -15.29 -17.63 6.03
CA PRO A 66 -14.64 -17.30 4.76
C PRO A 66 -15.55 -17.39 3.53
N LEU A 67 -16.45 -18.38 3.48
CA LEU A 67 -17.39 -18.56 2.38
C LEU A 67 -18.43 -17.43 2.34
N GLU A 68 -19.02 -17.07 3.49
CA GLU A 68 -19.95 -15.95 3.59
C GLU A 68 -19.29 -14.63 3.18
N GLN A 69 -18.06 -14.38 3.65
CA GLN A 69 -17.28 -13.23 3.21
C GLN A 69 -17.12 -13.18 1.69
N ALA A 70 -16.81 -14.32 1.06
CA ALA A 70 -16.59 -14.39 -0.37
C ALA A 70 -17.88 -14.17 -1.19
N GLU A 71 -19.02 -14.68 -0.72
CA GLU A 71 -20.32 -14.43 -1.35
C GLU A 71 -20.77 -12.97 -1.20
N GLU A 72 -20.52 -12.33 -0.04
CA GLU A 72 -20.80 -10.90 0.13
C GLU A 72 -19.88 -10.01 -0.70
N ALA A 73 -18.60 -10.38 -0.84
CA ALA A 73 -17.67 -9.68 -1.72
C ALA A 73 -18.15 -9.74 -3.18
N LYS A 74 -18.58 -10.92 -3.63
CA LYS A 74 -19.18 -11.13 -4.96
C LYS A 74 -20.45 -10.30 -5.17
N LYS A 75 -21.38 -10.27 -4.21
CA LYS A 75 -22.60 -9.46 -4.28
C LYS A 75 -22.27 -7.97 -4.40
N ALA A 76 -21.26 -7.49 -3.69
CA ALA A 76 -20.78 -6.11 -3.80
C ALA A 76 -20.03 -5.85 -5.12
N GLY A 77 -19.58 -6.89 -5.83
CA GLY A 77 -18.78 -6.78 -7.04
C GLY A 77 -17.28 -6.61 -6.79
N GLY A 78 -16.77 -7.05 -5.64
CA GLY A 78 -15.35 -7.09 -5.30
C GLY A 78 -14.83 -8.49 -5.03
N TYR A 79 -13.55 -8.57 -4.63
CA TYR A 79 -12.92 -9.82 -4.22
C TYR A 79 -12.66 -9.88 -2.72
N ALA A 80 -12.58 -11.10 -2.18
CA ALA A 80 -12.21 -11.35 -0.80
C ALA A 80 -10.78 -11.90 -0.69
N VAL A 81 -10.08 -11.49 0.36
CA VAL A 81 -8.88 -12.15 0.89
C VAL A 81 -9.25 -12.71 2.26
N VAL A 82 -9.45 -14.02 2.32
CA VAL A 82 -10.12 -14.69 3.43
C VAL A 82 -9.12 -15.40 4.37
N CYS A 83 -9.48 -15.52 5.64
CA CYS A 83 -8.62 -16.11 6.66
C CYS A 83 -8.60 -17.65 6.56
N GLN A 84 -7.42 -18.25 6.77
CA GLN A 84 -7.29 -19.69 6.98
C GLN A 84 -7.63 -20.06 8.43
N HIS A 85 -8.89 -20.45 8.68
CA HIS A 85 -9.39 -20.83 10.00
C HIS A 85 -9.28 -22.35 10.27
N THR A 86 -10.16 -23.17 9.69
CA THR A 86 -10.19 -24.63 9.87
C THR A 86 -10.09 -25.36 8.52
N PRO A 87 -9.65 -26.64 8.47
CA PRO A 87 -9.66 -27.43 7.25
C PRO A 87 -11.02 -27.50 6.55
N GLU A 88 -12.11 -27.57 7.32
CA GLU A 88 -13.48 -27.62 6.82
C GLU A 88 -13.87 -26.31 6.11
N GLN A 89 -13.63 -25.16 6.75
CA GLN A 89 -13.90 -23.85 6.13
C GLN A 89 -13.01 -23.60 4.91
N VAL A 90 -11.78 -24.14 4.90
CA VAL A 90 -10.93 -24.09 3.70
C VAL A 90 -11.58 -24.88 2.57
N ALA A 91 -12.02 -26.12 2.83
CA ALA A 91 -12.63 -26.98 1.82
C ALA A 91 -13.94 -26.39 1.26
N GLU A 92 -14.79 -25.82 2.12
CA GLU A 92 -16.07 -25.19 1.71
C GLU A 92 -15.88 -23.93 0.86
N THR A 93 -14.80 -23.18 1.11
CA THR A 93 -14.54 -21.90 0.43
C THR A 93 -13.63 -22.07 -0.78
N ALA A 94 -12.89 -23.18 -0.85
CA ALA A 94 -12.00 -23.51 -1.96
C ALA A 94 -12.75 -23.49 -3.29
N GLY A 95 -12.16 -22.83 -4.29
CA GLY A 95 -12.73 -22.73 -5.63
C GLY A 95 -13.80 -21.65 -5.80
N HIS A 96 -14.19 -20.92 -4.73
CA HIS A 96 -15.10 -19.79 -4.89
C HIS A 96 -14.46 -18.71 -5.79
N SER A 97 -15.20 -18.30 -6.83
CA SER A 97 -14.67 -17.46 -7.92
C SER A 97 -14.38 -16.01 -7.53
N HIS A 98 -14.71 -15.57 -6.31
CA HIS A 98 -14.37 -14.23 -5.82
C HIS A 98 -13.43 -14.25 -4.61
N VAL A 99 -12.81 -15.40 -4.33
CA VAL A 99 -11.65 -15.48 -3.44
C VAL A 99 -10.41 -15.17 -4.24
N LEU A 100 -9.83 -14.00 -4.01
CA LEU A 100 -8.57 -13.58 -4.61
C LEU A 100 -7.39 -14.30 -3.98
N ALA A 101 -7.38 -14.38 -2.65
CA ALA A 101 -6.29 -14.96 -1.89
C ALA A 101 -6.75 -15.46 -0.51
N TRP A 102 -5.89 -16.24 0.12
CA TRP A 102 -5.95 -16.53 1.56
C TRP A 102 -5.03 -15.58 2.31
N HIS A 103 -5.20 -15.45 3.62
CA HIS A 103 -4.19 -14.82 4.46
C HIS A 103 -3.88 -15.62 5.73
N HIS A 104 -2.63 -15.52 6.16
CA HIS A 104 -2.18 -15.96 7.48
C HIS A 104 -2.78 -15.09 8.59
N PRO A 105 -2.75 -15.53 9.85
CA PRO A 105 -3.06 -14.68 10.98
C PRO A 105 -2.22 -13.39 10.96
N ASP A 106 -2.83 -12.32 11.44
CA ASP A 106 -2.25 -10.99 11.40
C ASP A 106 -0.99 -10.86 12.28
N GLU A 107 0.03 -10.17 11.75
CA GLU A 107 1.32 -9.86 12.39
C GLU A 107 1.95 -11.06 13.15
N PRO A 108 2.24 -12.18 12.49
CA PRO A 108 2.83 -13.34 13.16
C PRO A 108 4.23 -13.04 13.72
N ASP A 109 4.91 -12.04 13.16
CA ASP A 109 6.21 -11.53 13.58
C ASP A 109 6.15 -10.57 14.79
N MET A 110 4.96 -10.19 15.27
CA MET A 110 4.89 -9.22 16.37
C MET A 110 5.68 -9.73 17.59
N PRO A 111 6.67 -8.97 18.09
CA PRO A 111 7.49 -9.41 19.21
C PRO A 111 6.67 -9.59 20.48
N THR A 112 6.69 -10.81 21.01
CA THR A 112 6.13 -11.20 22.29
C THR A 112 7.28 -11.38 23.28
N LYS A 113 7.28 -10.59 24.36
CA LYS A 113 8.30 -10.67 25.40
C LYS A 113 8.14 -11.98 26.16
N ILE A 114 9.19 -12.80 26.19
CA ILE A 114 9.22 -14.05 26.97
C ILE A 114 10.04 -13.90 28.24
N GLU A 115 11.11 -13.10 28.19
CA GLU A 115 11.97 -12.76 29.32
C GLU A 115 12.48 -11.32 29.17
N GLU A 116 13.18 -10.77 30.16
CA GLU A 116 13.74 -9.42 30.06
C GLU A 116 14.73 -9.32 28.89
N GLY A 117 14.47 -8.41 27.95
CA GLY A 117 15.27 -8.26 26.73
C GLY A 117 15.13 -9.38 25.69
N VAL A 118 14.31 -10.41 25.93
CA VAL A 118 14.15 -11.56 25.01
C VAL A 118 12.74 -11.57 24.42
N TYR A 119 12.66 -11.58 23.09
CA TYR A 119 11.42 -11.56 22.34
C TYR A 119 11.37 -12.68 21.31
N GLU A 120 10.21 -13.33 21.22
CA GLU A 120 9.88 -14.32 20.19
C GLU A 120 8.72 -13.80 19.31
N PRO A 121 8.57 -14.27 18.06
CA PRO A 121 7.42 -13.89 17.24
C PRO A 121 6.12 -14.40 17.85
N ARG A 122 5.05 -13.61 17.73
CA ARG A 122 3.68 -13.93 18.19
C ARG A 122 3.27 -15.33 17.73
N GLN A 123 3.68 -15.72 16.52
CA GLN A 123 3.47 -17.06 16.00
C GLN A 123 4.80 -17.69 15.57
N ASN A 124 4.94 -18.98 15.86
CA ASN A 124 6.11 -19.74 15.45
C ASN A 124 6.17 -19.84 13.91
N PRO A 125 7.27 -19.43 13.25
CA PRO A 125 7.39 -19.53 11.80
C PRO A 125 7.13 -20.93 11.24
N LYS A 126 7.46 -21.98 11.98
CA LYS A 126 7.18 -23.37 11.57
C LYS A 126 5.69 -23.66 11.47
N ASP A 127 4.85 -23.03 12.31
CA ASP A 127 3.41 -23.24 12.26
C ASP A 127 2.77 -22.45 11.11
N ILE A 128 3.31 -21.28 10.76
CA ILE A 128 2.96 -20.56 9.53
C ILE A 128 3.32 -21.38 8.28
N GLN A 129 4.51 -21.99 8.26
CA GLN A 129 4.92 -22.88 7.16
C GLN A 129 4.00 -24.10 7.02
N LYS A 130 3.58 -24.73 8.12
CA LYS A 130 2.60 -25.83 8.09
C LYS A 130 1.25 -25.38 7.53
N ARG A 131 0.77 -24.20 7.92
CA ARG A 131 -0.48 -23.61 7.39
C ARG A 131 -0.41 -23.41 5.88
N TYR A 132 0.70 -22.87 5.40
CA TYR A 132 0.96 -22.70 3.97
C TYR A 132 1.03 -24.05 3.23
N GLN A 133 1.79 -25.01 3.79
CA GLN A 133 1.92 -26.34 3.19
C GLN A 133 0.57 -27.07 3.13
N PHE A 134 -0.28 -26.92 4.14
CA PHE A 134 -1.64 -27.48 4.11
C PHE A 134 -2.44 -26.98 2.89
N LEU A 135 -2.35 -25.70 2.53
CA LEU A 135 -3.03 -25.17 1.34
C LEU A 135 -2.45 -25.78 0.05
N ARG A 136 -1.13 -25.97 0.00
CA ARG A 136 -0.45 -26.61 -1.16
C ARG A 136 -0.81 -28.08 -1.30
N ASP A 137 -0.78 -28.84 -0.21
CA ASP A 137 -1.11 -30.28 -0.20
C ASP A 137 -2.56 -30.56 -0.61
N ASN A 138 -3.45 -29.59 -0.38
CA ASN A 138 -4.87 -29.67 -0.76
C ASN A 138 -5.17 -29.00 -2.12
N ASN A 139 -4.14 -28.71 -2.93
CA ASN A 139 -4.27 -28.10 -4.27
C ASN A 139 -5.08 -26.79 -4.29
N ILE A 140 -4.93 -25.96 -3.25
CA ILE A 140 -5.57 -24.66 -3.19
C ILE A 140 -4.81 -23.69 -4.09
N ASP A 141 -5.38 -23.42 -5.28
CA ASP A 141 -4.80 -22.60 -6.33
C ASP A 141 -5.11 -21.10 -6.15
N ARG A 142 -4.74 -20.54 -4.99
CA ARG A 142 -4.82 -19.10 -4.71
C ARG A 142 -3.59 -18.63 -3.92
N PRO A 143 -3.14 -17.38 -4.11
CA PRO A 143 -2.06 -16.81 -3.31
C PRO A 143 -2.37 -16.77 -1.82
N VAL A 144 -1.31 -16.76 -0.99
CA VAL A 144 -1.39 -16.59 0.45
C VAL A 144 -0.70 -15.30 0.89
N PHE A 145 -1.42 -14.44 1.58
CA PHE A 145 -0.97 -13.15 2.07
C PHE A 145 -0.46 -13.28 3.51
N VAL A 146 0.54 -12.48 3.87
CA VAL A 146 0.96 -12.27 5.27
C VAL A 146 1.18 -10.78 5.54
N THR A 147 0.68 -10.29 6.67
CA THR A 147 0.96 -8.94 7.17
C THR A 147 2.02 -9.04 8.26
N PHE A 148 3.12 -8.32 8.13
CA PHE A 148 4.13 -8.16 9.17
C PHE A 148 3.95 -6.85 9.94
N THR A 149 4.52 -6.78 11.13
CA THR A 149 4.81 -5.49 11.76
C THR A 149 5.98 -4.80 11.06
N ALA A 150 6.20 -3.51 11.35
CA ALA A 150 7.40 -2.79 10.94
C ALA A 150 8.73 -3.28 11.58
N HIS A 151 8.74 -4.36 12.37
CA HIS A 151 9.95 -4.77 13.11
C HIS A 151 11.08 -5.32 12.22
N PHE A 152 10.85 -5.66 10.94
CA PHE A 152 11.93 -6.02 10.01
C PHE A 152 12.81 -4.83 9.67
N MET A 153 12.23 -3.62 9.67
CA MET A 153 12.87 -2.39 9.22
C MET A 153 14.12 -2.06 10.04
N LYS A 154 15.13 -1.45 9.40
CA LYS A 154 16.36 -0.96 10.04
C LYS A 154 16.10 0.11 11.10
N GLU A 155 15.06 0.90 10.89
CA GLU A 155 14.54 1.95 11.77
C GLU A 155 13.96 1.35 13.07
N SER A 156 13.53 0.09 13.03
CA SER A 156 12.94 -0.64 14.15
C SER A 156 14.00 -1.49 14.86
N GLN A 157 14.63 -0.96 15.92
CA GLN A 157 15.73 -1.67 16.63
C GLN A 157 15.41 -2.12 18.05
N ASN A 158 14.19 -1.91 18.53
CA ASN A 158 13.91 -2.01 19.96
C ASN A 158 13.56 -3.41 20.49
N ARG A 159 13.39 -4.43 19.64
CA ARG A 159 12.90 -5.76 20.09
C ARG A 159 13.57 -6.99 19.47
N TYR A 160 14.05 -6.91 18.22
CA TYR A 160 14.81 -7.99 17.60
C TYR A 160 16.22 -7.53 17.24
N SER A 161 17.21 -8.33 17.65
CA SER A 161 18.58 -8.23 17.14
C SER A 161 18.62 -8.53 15.65
N LYS A 162 19.71 -8.14 14.97
CA LYS A 162 19.89 -8.44 13.54
C LYS A 162 19.87 -9.94 13.27
N GLU A 163 20.43 -10.72 14.19
CA GLU A 163 20.47 -12.18 14.15
C GLU A 163 19.06 -12.74 14.27
N LYS A 164 18.26 -12.25 15.24
CA LYS A 164 16.88 -12.70 15.40
C LYS A 164 16.02 -12.38 14.19
N LYS A 165 16.20 -11.22 13.54
CA LYS A 165 15.50 -10.90 12.28
C LYS A 165 15.82 -11.91 11.16
N LYS A 166 17.07 -12.38 11.07
CA LYS A 166 17.46 -13.42 10.08
C LYS A 166 16.84 -14.78 10.38
N GLU A 167 16.49 -15.06 11.63
CA GLU A 167 15.78 -16.28 12.02
C GLU A 167 14.26 -16.18 11.76
N VAL A 168 13.67 -15.00 11.98
CA VAL A 168 12.22 -14.80 11.92
C VAL A 168 11.70 -14.61 10.49
N TYR A 169 12.27 -13.68 9.71
CA TYR A 169 11.63 -13.23 8.48
C TYR A 169 11.78 -14.19 7.28
N PRO A 170 12.95 -14.80 6.99
CA PRO A 170 13.06 -15.73 5.86
C PRO A 170 12.05 -16.90 5.87
N PRO A 171 11.83 -17.63 6.99
CA PRO A 171 10.82 -18.69 7.01
C PRO A 171 9.38 -18.15 6.90
N LEU A 172 9.08 -16.97 7.45
CA LEU A 172 7.76 -16.36 7.30
C LEU A 172 7.48 -15.91 5.86
N ILE A 173 8.46 -15.28 5.21
CA ILE A 173 8.35 -14.84 3.80
C ILE A 173 8.20 -16.04 2.87
N SER A 174 8.94 -17.13 3.10
CA SER A 174 8.82 -18.34 2.27
C SER A 174 7.49 -19.06 2.43
N ALA A 175 6.75 -18.80 3.51
CA ALA A 175 5.42 -19.33 3.77
C ALA A 175 4.27 -18.47 3.21
N ALA A 176 4.55 -17.49 2.35
CA ALA A 176 3.55 -16.65 1.72
C ALA A 176 3.92 -16.38 0.25
N ASP A 177 2.91 -16.00 -0.53
CA ASP A 177 3.07 -15.57 -1.92
C ASP A 177 3.08 -14.05 -2.05
N VAL A 178 2.38 -13.36 -1.14
CA VAL A 178 2.30 -11.90 -1.07
C VAL A 178 2.63 -11.47 0.35
N VAL A 179 3.60 -10.57 0.49
CA VAL A 179 4.07 -10.12 1.80
C VAL A 179 3.76 -8.65 1.97
N GLY A 180 3.30 -8.25 3.14
CA GLY A 180 3.06 -6.85 3.42
C GLY A 180 3.35 -6.52 4.86
N PHE A 181 3.12 -5.28 5.21
CA PHE A 181 3.34 -4.81 6.56
C PHE A 181 2.48 -3.60 6.88
N ASP A 182 2.41 -3.27 8.15
CA ASP A 182 1.93 -1.97 8.59
C ASP A 182 3.02 -1.12 9.24
N VAL A 183 2.92 0.18 8.97
CA VAL A 183 3.55 1.22 9.74
C VAL A 183 2.60 2.40 9.70
N TYR A 184 2.24 2.91 10.88
CA TYR A 184 1.27 4.00 11.01
C TYR A 184 1.96 5.21 11.66
N PRO A 185 2.67 6.05 10.87
CA PRO A 185 3.45 7.17 11.39
C PRO A 185 2.67 8.06 12.34
N ILE A 186 1.47 8.51 11.95
CA ILE A 186 0.67 9.44 12.73
C ILE A 186 -0.27 8.67 13.66
N TYR A 187 -0.97 7.67 13.11
CA TYR A 187 -1.98 6.90 13.84
C TYR A 187 -1.36 6.00 14.91
N GLY A 188 -0.34 5.23 14.56
CA GLY A 188 0.31 4.28 15.46
C GLY A 188 1.30 4.94 16.41
N TRP A 189 2.04 5.92 15.91
CA TRP A 189 3.21 6.47 16.60
C TRP A 189 3.09 7.94 16.99
N GLY A 190 2.15 8.70 16.42
CA GLY A 190 2.03 10.14 16.67
C GLY A 190 3.26 10.89 16.15
N ARG A 191 3.92 10.40 15.09
CA ARG A 191 5.17 10.92 14.54
C ARG A 191 5.00 11.22 13.06
N PRO A 192 4.48 12.40 12.68
CA PRO A 192 4.44 12.83 11.28
C PRO A 192 5.82 12.85 10.61
N CYS A 193 6.90 13.06 11.38
CA CYS A 193 8.27 12.95 10.89
C CYS A 193 8.64 11.55 10.35
N TRP A 194 7.81 10.53 10.62
CA TRP A 194 7.97 9.17 10.13
C TRP A 194 7.16 8.86 8.87
N LEU A 195 6.52 9.85 8.20
CA LEU A 195 5.78 9.60 6.96
C LEU A 195 6.62 8.90 5.87
N ASN A 196 7.94 9.06 5.89
CA ASN A 196 8.87 8.38 4.99
C ASN A 196 9.12 6.89 5.32
N HIS A 197 8.68 6.41 6.49
CA HIS A 197 8.88 5.02 6.90
C HIS A 197 8.09 4.04 6.03
N THR A 198 6.94 4.43 5.47
CA THR A 198 6.18 3.59 4.53
C THR A 198 7.02 3.28 3.28
N ALA A 199 7.64 4.30 2.65
CA ALA A 199 8.56 4.10 1.53
C ALA A 199 9.77 3.23 1.93
N SER A 200 10.39 3.52 3.08
CA SER A 200 11.55 2.77 3.54
C SER A 200 11.23 1.30 3.81
N GLY A 201 10.09 1.04 4.46
CA GLY A 201 9.60 -0.31 4.75
C GLY A 201 9.30 -1.09 3.49
N VAL A 202 8.61 -0.49 2.50
CA VAL A 202 8.39 -1.13 1.19
C VAL A 202 9.71 -1.47 0.52
N LYS A 203 10.66 -0.52 0.42
CA LYS A 203 11.96 -0.77 -0.22
C LYS A 203 12.74 -1.91 0.44
N GLN A 204 12.72 -1.97 1.76
CA GLN A 204 13.37 -3.05 2.52
C GLN A 204 12.65 -4.38 2.33
N LEU A 205 11.30 -4.39 2.36
CA LEU A 205 10.53 -5.62 2.19
C LEU A 205 10.62 -6.16 0.76
N VAL A 206 10.64 -5.32 -0.27
CA VAL A 206 10.89 -5.71 -1.67
C VAL A 206 12.22 -6.45 -1.82
N GLN A 207 13.27 -5.97 -1.13
CA GLN A 207 14.58 -6.65 -1.13
C GLN A 207 14.52 -8.03 -0.45
N MET A 208 13.66 -8.20 0.55
CA MET A 208 13.49 -9.46 1.29
C MET A 208 12.49 -10.42 0.61
N ALA A 209 11.55 -9.90 -0.17
CA ALA A 209 10.41 -10.62 -0.75
C ALA A 209 10.80 -11.62 -1.84
N ASN A 210 11.99 -11.47 -2.44
CA ASN A 210 12.52 -12.35 -3.48
C ASN A 210 11.52 -12.55 -4.65
N GLY A 211 11.05 -11.45 -5.24
CA GLY A 211 10.12 -11.45 -6.38
C GLY A 211 8.63 -11.65 -6.02
N ARG A 212 8.30 -11.69 -4.73
CA ARG A 212 6.89 -11.69 -4.27
C ARG A 212 6.31 -10.27 -4.29
N PRO A 213 5.01 -10.11 -4.59
CA PRO A 213 4.29 -8.85 -4.43
C PRO A 213 4.42 -8.32 -3.00
N VAL A 214 4.52 -6.99 -2.90
CA VAL A 214 4.62 -6.27 -1.64
C VAL A 214 3.41 -5.35 -1.47
N TYR A 215 2.86 -5.29 -0.26
CA TYR A 215 1.82 -4.31 0.10
C TYR A 215 2.11 -3.61 1.42
N ALA A 216 1.44 -2.48 1.62
CA ALA A 216 1.48 -1.73 2.87
C ALA A 216 0.06 -1.37 3.31
N TRP A 217 -0.21 -1.46 4.62
CA TRP A 217 -1.39 -0.87 5.23
C TRP A 217 -1.15 0.60 5.54
N ILE A 218 -2.06 1.45 5.09
CA ILE A 218 -1.98 2.90 5.19
C ILE A 218 -3.03 3.42 6.18
N GLU A 219 -2.63 4.31 7.07
CA GLU A 219 -3.51 5.01 8.02
C GLU A 219 -4.49 5.95 7.31
N THR A 220 -5.72 6.04 7.81
CA THR A 220 -6.78 6.88 7.22
C THR A 220 -7.58 7.70 8.25
N CYS A 221 -7.29 7.55 9.53
CA CYS A 221 -8.07 8.19 10.58
C CYS A 221 -7.25 8.40 11.85
N LYS A 222 -7.82 9.17 12.78
CA LYS A 222 -7.38 9.30 14.17
C LYS A 222 -8.12 8.29 15.06
N GLY A 223 -7.70 8.13 16.32
CA GLY A 223 -8.42 7.32 17.32
C GLY A 223 -7.66 6.08 17.76
N SER A 224 -6.34 6.14 17.75
CA SER A 224 -5.47 5.03 18.11
C SER A 224 -5.55 4.69 19.59
N LYS A 225 -5.46 3.40 19.91
CA LYS A 225 -5.38 2.94 21.31
C LYS A 225 -3.98 3.05 21.92
N TRP A 226 -2.97 3.42 21.13
CA TRP A 226 -1.57 3.41 21.55
C TRP A 226 -1.06 4.77 22.04
N MET A 227 -1.93 5.79 22.06
CA MET A 227 -1.61 7.13 22.56
C MET A 227 -2.86 7.87 23.06
N PRO A 228 -2.73 8.94 23.86
CA PRO A 228 -3.86 9.76 24.29
C PRO A 228 -4.55 10.46 23.09
N TYR A 229 -5.88 10.37 23.03
CA TYR A 229 -6.69 10.90 21.92
C TYR A 229 -6.49 12.41 21.72
N GLU A 230 -6.38 13.16 22.81
CA GLU A 230 -6.25 14.62 22.81
C GLU A 230 -4.90 15.08 22.25
N LYS A 231 -3.87 14.22 22.30
CA LYS A 231 -2.53 14.50 21.79
C LYS A 231 -2.31 14.00 20.36
N GLN A 232 -3.09 13.01 19.93
CA GLN A 232 -2.94 12.43 18.61
C GLN A 232 -3.28 13.47 17.54
N LEU A 233 -2.39 13.65 16.56
CA LEU A 233 -2.64 14.50 15.40
C LEU A 233 -3.61 13.81 14.43
N ASP A 234 -4.31 14.61 13.62
CA ASP A 234 -5.20 14.08 12.60
C ASP A 234 -4.40 13.48 11.43
N VAL A 235 -4.88 12.34 10.93
CA VAL A 235 -4.44 11.80 9.65
C VAL A 235 -5.21 12.52 8.55
N LEU A 236 -4.54 13.40 7.82
CA LEU A 236 -5.14 14.20 6.75
C LEU A 236 -5.12 13.43 5.42
N PRO A 237 -6.04 13.73 4.49
CA PRO A 237 -6.07 13.17 3.13
C PRO A 237 -4.69 13.17 2.43
N ILE A 238 -3.94 14.28 2.55
CA ILE A 238 -2.61 14.42 1.98
C ILE A 238 -1.59 13.43 2.58
N HIS A 239 -1.70 13.08 3.87
CA HIS A 239 -0.81 12.10 4.51
C HIS A 239 -1.07 10.68 3.99
N THR A 240 -2.33 10.32 3.79
CA THR A 240 -2.72 9.01 3.22
C THR A 240 -2.29 8.92 1.76
N ARG A 241 -2.61 9.92 0.94
CA ARG A 241 -2.17 10.01 -0.46
C ARG A 241 -0.65 9.91 -0.58
N TYR A 242 0.06 10.67 0.24
CA TYR A 242 1.51 10.65 0.30
C TYR A 242 2.04 9.24 0.53
N GLN A 243 1.53 8.53 1.54
CA GLN A 243 1.96 7.17 1.88
C GLN A 243 1.61 6.14 0.81
N VAL A 244 0.46 6.25 0.15
CA VAL A 244 0.07 5.36 -0.95
C VAL A 244 1.04 5.48 -2.13
N TRP A 245 1.29 6.69 -2.61
CA TRP A 245 2.26 6.91 -3.69
C TRP A 245 3.69 6.59 -3.27
N SER A 246 4.05 6.85 -2.00
CA SER A 246 5.31 6.42 -1.42
C SER A 246 5.51 4.92 -1.55
N ALA A 247 4.48 4.14 -1.26
CA ALA A 247 4.53 2.68 -1.35
C ALA A 247 4.62 2.22 -2.82
N LEU A 248 3.74 2.70 -3.69
CA LEU A 248 3.71 2.30 -5.11
C LEU A 248 5.02 2.65 -5.83
N ILE A 249 5.53 3.87 -5.66
CA ILE A 249 6.80 4.30 -6.28
C ILE A 249 7.99 3.45 -5.81
N ASN A 250 7.94 2.89 -4.60
CA ASN A 250 9.01 2.04 -4.07
C ASN A 250 8.81 0.55 -4.34
N GLY A 251 7.80 0.18 -5.14
CA GLY A 251 7.61 -1.19 -5.65
C GLY A 251 6.51 -1.99 -4.96
N ALA A 252 5.63 -1.37 -4.17
CA ALA A 252 4.41 -2.03 -3.75
C ALA A 252 3.48 -2.26 -4.96
N THR A 253 2.83 -3.41 -5.00
CA THR A 253 1.88 -3.83 -6.06
C THR A 253 0.49 -4.13 -5.50
N ALA A 254 0.26 -3.78 -4.25
CA ALA A 254 -1.00 -3.80 -3.54
C ALA A 254 -0.98 -2.74 -2.42
N ILE A 255 -2.14 -2.20 -2.06
CA ILE A 255 -2.30 -1.20 -1.00
C ILE A 255 -3.49 -1.61 -0.14
N GLY A 256 -3.35 -1.48 1.18
CA GLY A 256 -4.44 -1.64 2.13
C GLY A 256 -4.67 -0.38 2.95
N TYR A 257 -5.89 -0.19 3.44
CA TYR A 257 -6.23 0.91 4.33
C TYR A 257 -6.71 0.39 5.68
N PHE A 258 -6.15 0.98 6.73
CA PHE A 258 -6.58 0.78 8.11
C PHE A 258 -7.53 1.90 8.52
N THR A 259 -8.76 1.53 8.91
CA THR A 259 -9.88 2.47 9.09
C THR A 259 -10.47 2.48 10.50
N HIS A 260 -9.96 1.65 11.40
CA HIS A 260 -10.54 1.49 12.73
C HIS A 260 -10.11 2.63 13.65
N ALA A 261 -11.00 3.07 14.51
CA ALA A 261 -10.70 3.92 15.66
C ALA A 261 -11.16 3.22 16.94
N TRP A 262 -10.38 3.32 18.02
CA TRP A 262 -10.74 2.87 19.36
C TRP A 262 -11.25 4.03 20.24
N PHE A 263 -10.74 5.24 20.03
CA PHE A 263 -11.11 6.43 20.80
C PHE A 263 -11.68 7.53 19.90
N PRO A 264 -12.65 8.33 20.40
CA PRO A 264 -13.23 8.29 21.75
C PRO A 264 -14.23 7.13 21.95
N LYS A 265 -14.66 6.50 20.85
CA LYS A 265 -15.49 5.30 20.83
C LYS A 265 -14.98 4.39 19.71
N PHE A 266 -15.11 3.09 19.91
CA PHE A 266 -14.78 2.14 18.86
C PHE A 266 -15.70 2.30 17.64
N THR A 267 -15.09 2.40 16.45
CA THR A 267 -15.73 2.22 15.14
C THR A 267 -14.76 1.47 14.23
N SER A 268 -15.27 0.55 13.41
CA SER A 268 -14.48 -0.14 12.38
C SER A 268 -14.18 0.76 11.17
N PHE A 269 -14.88 1.90 11.06
CA PHE A 269 -14.68 2.85 9.96
C PHE A 269 -14.80 4.28 10.49
N ALA A 270 -13.64 4.94 10.61
CA ALA A 270 -13.47 6.32 11.06
C ALA A 270 -12.90 7.33 10.04
N PRO A 271 -12.64 7.02 8.76
CA PRO A 271 -12.32 8.06 7.77
C PRO A 271 -13.37 9.18 7.77
N THR A 272 -12.91 10.44 7.86
CA THR A 272 -13.77 11.63 7.70
C THR A 272 -14.33 11.72 6.28
N GLN A 273 -15.31 12.59 6.02
CA GLN A 273 -15.83 12.77 4.66
C GLN A 273 -14.71 13.17 3.67
N ASP A 274 -13.86 14.13 4.04
CA ASP A 274 -12.72 14.55 3.21
C ASP A 274 -11.77 13.39 2.92
N MET A 275 -11.55 12.50 3.89
CA MET A 275 -10.73 11.30 3.68
C MET A 275 -11.43 10.31 2.73
N GLN A 276 -12.75 10.13 2.84
CA GLN A 276 -13.50 9.24 1.95
C GLN A 276 -13.52 9.76 0.51
N ASP A 277 -13.64 11.07 0.32
CA ASP A 277 -13.57 11.72 -0.99
C ASP A 277 -12.18 11.51 -1.60
N GLU A 278 -11.12 11.68 -0.80
CA GLU A 278 -9.76 11.41 -1.22
C GLU A 278 -9.52 9.93 -1.53
N LEU A 279 -9.99 9.00 -0.69
CA LEU A 279 -9.90 7.56 -0.95
C LEU A 279 -10.62 7.22 -2.26
N THR A 280 -11.80 7.79 -2.50
CA THR A 280 -12.54 7.57 -3.75
C THR A 280 -11.73 8.02 -4.97
N ARG A 281 -11.17 9.24 -4.91
CA ARG A 281 -10.34 9.83 -5.97
C ARG A 281 -9.08 8.99 -6.22
N LEU A 282 -8.33 8.71 -5.16
CA LEU A 282 -7.04 8.01 -5.18
C LEU A 282 -7.18 6.56 -5.64
N ASN A 283 -8.14 5.81 -5.09
CA ASN A 283 -8.40 4.44 -5.48
C ASN A 283 -8.86 4.34 -6.95
N GLY A 284 -9.66 5.31 -7.40
CA GLY A 284 -10.05 5.43 -8.80
C GLY A 284 -8.85 5.68 -9.71
N GLN A 285 -7.93 6.56 -9.31
CA GLN A 285 -6.70 6.85 -10.04
C GLN A 285 -5.80 5.61 -10.15
N ILE A 286 -5.56 4.90 -9.05
CA ILE A 286 -4.75 3.66 -9.02
C ILE A 286 -5.37 2.57 -9.90
N THR A 287 -6.70 2.41 -9.85
CA THR A 287 -7.40 1.43 -10.68
C THR A 287 -7.23 1.75 -12.18
N ARG A 288 -7.41 3.01 -12.60
CA ARG A 288 -7.22 3.42 -14.00
C ARG A 288 -5.77 3.26 -14.47
N LEU A 289 -4.82 3.56 -13.58
CA LEU A 289 -3.39 3.54 -13.91
C LEU A 289 -2.71 2.19 -13.63
N THR A 290 -3.45 1.17 -13.22
CA THR A 290 -2.87 -0.13 -12.80
C THR A 290 -1.87 -0.68 -13.82
N GLN A 291 -2.22 -0.71 -15.11
CA GLN A 291 -1.32 -1.21 -16.17
C GLN A 291 -0.03 -0.39 -16.29
N ALA A 292 -0.12 0.93 -16.18
CA ALA A 292 1.04 1.81 -16.25
C ALA A 292 1.91 1.71 -14.98
N ILE A 293 1.30 1.59 -13.79
CA ILE A 293 2.01 1.48 -12.50
C ILE A 293 2.89 0.23 -12.47
N VAL A 294 2.37 -0.92 -12.93
CA VAL A 294 3.10 -2.20 -12.87
C VAL A 294 3.76 -2.61 -14.19
N ALA A 295 3.81 -1.71 -15.17
CA ALA A 295 4.48 -1.95 -16.43
C ALA A 295 6.01 -2.14 -16.23
N PRO A 296 6.73 -2.62 -17.25
CA PRO A 296 8.19 -2.68 -17.22
C PRO A 296 8.79 -1.31 -16.87
N TYR A 297 9.82 -1.29 -16.01
CA TYR A 297 10.55 -0.05 -15.75
C TYR A 297 11.23 0.44 -17.03
N SER A 298 11.20 1.75 -17.25
CA SER A 298 11.95 2.35 -18.35
C SER A 298 13.45 2.10 -18.14
N THR A 299 14.15 1.78 -19.22
CA THR A 299 15.61 1.66 -19.24
C THR A 299 16.31 2.98 -19.54
N ARG A 300 15.54 4.06 -19.76
CA ARG A 300 16.06 5.40 -20.07
C ARG A 300 16.75 6.00 -18.85
N ASN A 301 17.80 6.77 -19.10
CA ASN A 301 18.37 7.59 -18.05
C ASN A 301 17.44 8.77 -17.71
N ILE A 302 17.00 8.83 -16.45
CA ILE A 302 16.08 9.86 -15.94
C ILE A 302 16.67 10.44 -14.65
N VAL A 303 16.69 11.76 -14.56
CA VAL A 303 17.21 12.49 -13.40
C VAL A 303 16.16 13.49 -12.92
N VAL A 304 15.79 13.41 -11.64
CA VAL A 304 14.87 14.36 -10.99
C VAL A 304 15.64 15.16 -9.95
N LYS A 305 15.75 16.47 -10.17
CA LYS A 305 16.33 17.41 -9.20
C LYS A 305 15.25 18.37 -8.76
N MET A 306 14.95 18.37 -7.46
CA MET A 306 13.93 19.23 -6.87
C MET A 306 14.60 20.24 -5.94
N ILE A 307 14.33 21.52 -6.15
CA ILE A 307 14.91 22.65 -5.42
C ILE A 307 13.78 23.42 -4.77
N CYS A 308 13.92 23.71 -3.48
CA CYS A 308 12.98 24.51 -2.69
C CYS A 308 12.80 25.90 -3.30
N ASP A 309 11.72 26.59 -2.93
CA ASP A 309 11.44 27.97 -3.35
C ASP A 309 12.54 28.99 -3.01
N ASP A 310 13.47 28.64 -2.10
CA ASP A 310 14.66 29.45 -1.79
C ASP A 310 15.74 29.42 -2.90
N GLY A 311 15.57 28.56 -3.92
CA GLY A 311 16.46 28.41 -5.07
C GLY A 311 17.78 27.69 -4.78
N ILE A 312 17.99 27.18 -3.57
CA ILE A 312 19.28 26.63 -3.12
C ILE A 312 19.10 25.24 -2.50
N THR A 313 18.07 25.05 -1.67
CA THR A 313 17.91 23.84 -0.87
C THR A 313 17.36 22.69 -1.72
N SER A 314 18.10 21.59 -1.84
CA SER A 314 17.59 20.37 -2.46
C SER A 314 16.48 19.77 -1.59
N LEU A 315 15.36 19.43 -2.22
CA LEU A 315 14.27 18.69 -1.59
C LEU A 315 14.44 17.20 -1.84
N LEU A 316 14.09 16.39 -0.83
CA LEU A 316 14.00 14.94 -1.02
C LEU A 316 12.88 14.65 -2.01
N ASN A 317 13.18 13.92 -3.07
CA ASN A 317 12.19 13.42 -4.01
C ASN A 317 12.30 11.90 -4.15
N ARG A 318 11.29 11.30 -4.74
CA ARG A 318 11.32 9.92 -5.22
C ARG A 318 10.56 9.81 -6.51
N PHE A 319 10.95 8.86 -7.35
CA PHE A 319 10.24 8.60 -8.57
C PHE A 319 10.37 7.14 -9.01
N MET A 320 9.44 6.71 -9.85
CA MET A 320 9.60 5.56 -10.73
C MET A 320 9.20 5.94 -12.15
N ALA A 321 9.72 5.19 -13.11
CA ALA A 321 9.44 5.37 -14.52
C ALA A 321 9.10 4.03 -15.17
N THR A 322 8.00 3.95 -15.89
CA THR A 322 7.53 2.74 -16.57
C THR A 322 7.19 3.02 -18.02
N GLU A 323 7.22 2.00 -18.86
CA GLU A 323 6.82 2.11 -20.28
C GLU A 323 5.61 1.23 -20.56
N TYR A 324 4.54 1.85 -21.05
CA TYR A 324 3.27 1.20 -21.33
C TYR A 324 2.62 1.80 -22.58
N GLU A 325 2.18 0.95 -23.51
CA GLU A 325 1.53 1.35 -24.78
C GLU A 325 2.28 2.45 -25.55
N GLY A 326 3.61 2.36 -25.62
CA GLY A 326 4.45 3.33 -26.34
C GLY A 326 4.59 4.69 -25.65
N CYS A 327 4.12 4.81 -24.41
CA CYS A 327 4.29 6.00 -23.58
C CYS A 327 5.25 5.70 -22.41
N LEU A 328 6.06 6.70 -22.07
CA LEU A 328 6.77 6.77 -20.81
C LEU A 328 5.83 7.36 -19.77
N TYR A 329 5.69 6.68 -18.64
CA TYR A 329 5.01 7.17 -17.45
C TYR A 329 6.04 7.52 -16.38
N LEU A 330 5.95 8.72 -15.83
CA LEU A 330 6.78 9.16 -14.71
C LEU A 330 5.87 9.41 -13.50
N PHE A 331 6.15 8.75 -12.38
CA PHE A 331 5.47 8.98 -11.11
C PHE A 331 6.48 9.65 -10.19
N ILE A 332 6.31 10.93 -9.89
CA ILE A 332 7.28 11.72 -9.13
C ILE A 332 6.59 12.28 -7.90
N GLN A 333 7.24 12.19 -6.75
CA GLN A 333 6.71 12.69 -5.48
C GLN A 333 7.75 13.57 -4.77
N ASN A 334 7.28 14.71 -4.26
CA ASN A 334 7.99 15.53 -3.29
C ASN A 334 7.91 14.86 -1.91
N ALA A 335 9.07 14.45 -1.39
CA ALA A 335 9.22 13.66 -0.18
C ALA A 335 9.86 14.42 0.98
N ASP A 336 9.98 15.74 0.86
CA ASP A 336 10.49 16.61 1.90
C ASP A 336 9.50 16.73 3.07
N LEU A 337 9.96 16.50 4.29
CA LEU A 337 9.16 16.63 5.52
C LEU A 337 9.52 17.89 6.34
N GLY A 338 10.35 18.78 5.77
CA GLY A 338 10.85 19.99 6.44
C GLY A 338 12.28 19.88 6.96
N ALA A 339 12.92 21.03 7.15
CA ALA A 339 14.35 21.13 7.50
C ALA A 339 14.71 20.61 8.89
N ASN A 340 13.75 20.57 9.82
CA ASN A 340 13.97 20.18 11.22
C ASN A 340 13.45 18.76 11.53
N VAL A 341 13.12 17.95 10.51
CA VAL A 341 12.47 16.63 10.68
C VAL A 341 13.22 15.71 11.65
N GLU A 342 14.56 15.76 11.67
CA GLU A 342 15.41 14.93 12.53
C GLU A 342 15.30 15.30 14.02
N SER A 343 14.89 16.52 14.34
CA SER A 343 14.71 17.00 15.72
C SER A 343 13.29 16.83 16.26
N LEU A 344 12.32 16.41 15.43
CA LEU A 344 10.92 16.35 15.82
C LEU A 344 10.63 15.17 16.76
N GLY A 345 9.98 15.48 17.87
CA GLY A 345 9.48 14.54 18.85
C GLY A 345 8.16 13.89 18.45
N GLN A 346 7.57 13.18 19.42
CA GLN A 346 6.21 12.67 19.28
C GLN A 346 5.23 13.85 19.38
N TYR A 347 4.23 13.87 18.50
CA TYR A 347 3.17 14.89 18.33
C TYR A 347 3.63 16.22 17.74
N ASP A 348 4.91 16.38 17.44
CA ASP A 348 5.38 17.59 16.77
C ASP A 348 4.94 17.57 15.29
N PRO A 349 4.40 18.69 14.77
CA PRO A 349 4.03 18.79 13.38
C PRO A 349 5.26 18.85 12.48
N ILE A 350 5.12 18.33 11.26
CA ILE A 350 6.08 18.55 10.18
C ILE A 350 5.76 19.84 9.42
N SER A 351 6.77 20.42 8.79
CA SER A 351 6.66 21.60 7.92
C SER A 351 7.23 21.29 6.55
N PRO A 352 6.57 20.41 5.76
CA PRO A 352 7.04 20.02 4.44
C PRO A 352 7.09 21.22 3.49
N ARG A 353 8.07 21.23 2.59
CA ARG A 353 8.34 22.37 1.69
C ARG A 353 7.96 22.05 0.25
N GLY A 354 7.54 23.09 -0.49
CA GLY A 354 7.34 23.03 -1.93
C GLY A 354 8.59 23.50 -2.69
N GLY A 355 8.61 23.23 -3.98
CA GLY A 355 9.71 23.66 -4.84
C GLY A 355 9.57 23.25 -6.30
N SER A 356 10.52 23.70 -7.09
CA SER A 356 10.60 23.46 -8.53
C SER A 356 11.44 22.22 -8.82
N ALA A 357 10.94 21.32 -9.66
CA ALA A 357 11.67 20.14 -10.11
C ALA A 357 12.09 20.28 -11.57
N LYS A 358 13.37 20.05 -11.86
CA LYS A 358 13.88 19.80 -13.21
C LYS A 358 13.95 18.29 -13.44
N ILE A 359 13.22 17.83 -14.45
CA ILE A 359 13.11 16.42 -14.84
C ILE A 359 13.82 16.23 -16.17
N GLU A 360 15.00 15.62 -16.13
CA GLU A 360 15.83 15.32 -17.30
C GLU A 360 15.51 13.89 -17.77
N VAL A 361 15.19 13.73 -19.06
CA VAL A 361 14.76 12.45 -19.66
C VAL A 361 15.53 12.19 -20.94
N GLU A 362 16.24 11.08 -21.00
CA GLU A 362 16.99 10.67 -22.19
C GLU A 362 16.08 10.48 -23.41
N GLY A 363 16.39 11.20 -24.49
CA GLY A 363 15.67 11.16 -25.75
C GLY A 363 14.38 12.02 -25.77
N LEU A 364 14.15 12.87 -24.77
CA LEU A 364 13.02 13.80 -24.79
C LEU A 364 13.33 14.98 -25.74
N CYS A 365 12.60 15.06 -26.85
CA CYS A 365 12.76 16.15 -27.82
C CYS A 365 12.05 17.43 -27.36
N LYS A 366 12.63 18.59 -27.67
CA LYS A 366 11.97 19.88 -27.51
C LYS A 366 10.61 19.91 -28.23
N GLY A 367 9.60 20.47 -27.57
CA GLY A 367 8.25 20.60 -28.12
C GLY A 367 7.37 19.36 -27.89
N THR A 368 7.90 18.29 -27.30
CA THR A 368 7.07 17.15 -26.86
C THR A 368 6.03 17.63 -25.85
N VAL A 369 4.76 17.30 -26.08
CA VAL A 369 3.67 17.59 -25.17
C VAL A 369 3.61 16.48 -24.11
N ILE A 370 3.67 16.90 -22.84
CA ILE A 370 3.65 16.05 -21.66
C ILE A 370 2.32 16.28 -20.97
N GLU A 371 1.51 15.23 -20.88
CA GLU A 371 0.27 15.28 -20.11
C GLU A 371 0.58 15.11 -18.62
N VAL A 372 -0.03 15.94 -17.77
CA VAL A 372 -0.06 15.72 -16.33
C VAL A 372 -1.41 15.13 -15.95
N ILE A 373 -1.39 13.84 -15.63
CA ILE A 373 -2.59 13.01 -15.50
C ILE A 373 -3.45 13.51 -14.35
N ASP A 374 -4.75 13.68 -14.61
CA ASP A 374 -5.78 14.16 -13.67
C ASP A 374 -5.61 15.60 -13.18
N GLU A 375 -4.77 16.42 -13.83
CA GLU A 375 -4.52 17.82 -13.46
C GLU A 375 -4.99 18.85 -14.50
N GLU A 376 -5.63 18.39 -15.59
CA GLU A 376 -6.17 19.25 -16.67
C GLU A 376 -5.13 20.21 -17.26
N ARG A 377 -3.86 19.80 -17.30
CA ARG A 377 -2.76 20.60 -17.81
C ARG A 377 -1.73 19.77 -18.56
N GLU A 378 -0.99 20.45 -19.42
CA GLU A 378 0.11 19.90 -20.20
C GLU A 378 1.37 20.76 -20.02
N ILE A 379 2.54 20.15 -20.19
CA ILE A 379 3.84 20.82 -20.19
C ILE A 379 4.48 20.62 -21.56
N THR A 380 5.06 21.68 -22.11
CA THR A 380 5.88 21.57 -23.33
C THR A 380 7.33 21.33 -22.94
N ALA A 381 7.91 20.22 -23.41
CA ALA A 381 9.29 19.86 -23.12
C ALA A 381 10.29 20.87 -23.72
N ASN A 382 11.36 21.13 -22.97
CA ASN A 382 12.61 21.63 -23.51
C ASN A 382 13.42 20.46 -24.08
N GLU A 383 14.56 20.77 -24.71
CA GLU A 383 15.46 19.72 -25.21
C GLU A 383 16.04 18.93 -24.03
N GLY A 384 15.64 17.66 -23.90
CA GLY A 384 16.10 16.72 -22.88
C GLY A 384 15.51 16.87 -21.48
N PHE A 385 14.64 17.86 -21.23
CA PHE A 385 14.05 18.06 -19.90
C PHE A 385 12.75 18.87 -19.91
N PHE A 386 12.05 18.85 -18.79
CA PHE A 386 10.98 19.80 -18.46
C PHE A 386 11.07 20.22 -16.98
N ILE A 387 10.33 21.26 -16.61
CA ILE A 387 10.27 21.79 -15.25
C ILE A 387 8.82 21.77 -14.80
N ASP A 388 8.59 21.43 -13.54
CA ASP A 388 7.27 21.52 -12.91
C ASP A 388 7.37 21.92 -11.44
N GLU A 389 6.30 22.49 -10.89
CA GLU A 389 6.23 22.95 -9.51
C GLU A 389 5.54 21.90 -8.63
N PHE A 390 6.16 21.56 -7.50
CA PHE A 390 5.66 20.58 -6.55
C PHE A 390 5.30 21.25 -5.23
N ALA A 391 4.02 21.20 -4.86
CA ALA A 391 3.57 21.53 -3.51
C ALA A 391 4.15 20.57 -2.44
N PRO A 392 4.12 20.93 -1.15
CA PRO A 392 4.51 20.02 -0.08
C PRO A 392 3.78 18.67 -0.16
N LEU A 393 4.53 17.56 -0.05
CA LEU A 393 4.01 16.18 -0.07
C LEU A 393 3.23 15.77 -1.33
N CYS A 394 3.26 16.57 -2.40
CA CYS A 394 2.51 16.25 -3.61
C CYS A 394 3.23 15.24 -4.51
N GLU A 395 2.45 14.64 -5.38
CA GLU A 395 2.90 13.82 -6.48
C GLU A 395 2.34 14.35 -7.80
N HIS A 396 3.09 14.13 -8.87
CA HIS A 396 2.66 14.35 -10.25
C HIS A 396 2.90 13.08 -11.05
N ILE A 397 1.96 12.77 -11.95
CA ILE A 397 2.03 11.62 -12.85
C ILE A 397 2.03 12.14 -14.26
N TYR A 398 3.10 11.86 -15.00
CA TYR A 398 3.27 12.34 -16.36
C TYR A 398 3.08 11.20 -17.34
N ARG A 399 2.39 11.45 -18.45
CA ARG A 399 2.36 10.58 -19.62
C ARG A 399 3.05 11.27 -20.79
N ILE A 400 4.10 10.64 -21.31
CA ILE A 400 4.94 11.20 -22.36
C ILE A 400 4.96 10.23 -23.53
N LYS A 401 4.46 10.67 -24.68
CA LYS A 401 4.63 9.90 -25.92
C LYS A 401 6.04 10.14 -26.46
N MET A 402 6.92 9.16 -26.25
CA MET A 402 8.30 9.24 -26.72
C MET A 402 8.33 9.04 -28.25
N SER A 403 9.18 9.80 -28.93
CA SER A 403 9.42 9.71 -30.38
C SER A 403 10.30 8.56 -30.79
#